data_AF-A0A5S3YLJ4-F1
#
_entry.id   AF-A0A5S3YLJ4-F1
#
_cell.length_a   1.000
_cell.length_b   1.000
_cell.length_c   1.000
_cell.angle_alpha   90.00
_cell.angle_beta   90.00
_cell.angle_gamma   90.00
#
_symmetry.space_group_name_H-M   'P 1'
#
loop_
_entity.id
_entity.type
_entity.pdbx_description
1 polymer ?
#
loop_
_entity_poly.entity_id
_entity_poly.type
_entity_poly.pdbx_seq_one_letter_code
_entity_poly.pdbx_strand_id
1 'polypeptide(L)'
;LLPFDNKSEIQVLIDMPEGTSLEQTAAMTRQVQQIVWSEAEVTDIAAFVGKPSSMDFNGMVRGYYRRSGTHLAELRVLLVDKREREHQSHAIVMRLREKLQPFNQTLTQVKVVEVPPGPPVLSTLVA
;
A
#
# COMPACT_ATOMS: atom_id res chain seq x y z
N LEU A 1 -7.03 20.10 -8.28
CA LEU A 1 -6.57 18.74 -7.88
C LEU A 1 -7.26 17.75 -8.81
N LEU A 2 -6.50 16.86 -9.46
CA LEU A 2 -7.11 15.78 -10.25
C LEU A 2 -7.92 14.87 -9.31
N PRO A 3 -9.09 14.37 -9.72
CA PRO A 3 -9.87 13.43 -8.92
C PRO A 3 -9.06 12.14 -8.69
N PHE A 4 -9.26 11.51 -7.53
CA PHE A 4 -8.66 10.20 -7.25
C PHE A 4 -9.17 9.17 -8.27
N ASP A 5 -8.28 8.34 -8.78
CA ASP A 5 -8.64 7.27 -9.70
C ASP A 5 -9.02 6.01 -8.91
N ASN A 6 -10.07 5.31 -9.35
CA ASN A 6 -10.53 4.10 -8.68
C ASN A 6 -9.69 2.90 -9.14
N LYS A 7 -8.70 2.52 -8.32
CA LYS A 7 -7.70 1.48 -8.62
C LYS A 7 -8.06 0.13 -8.01
N SER A 8 -7.58 -0.95 -8.62
CA SER A 8 -7.74 -2.33 -8.11
C SER A 8 -6.55 -2.81 -7.27
N GLU A 9 -5.57 -1.94 -7.04
CA GLU A 9 -4.40 -2.27 -6.21
C GLU A 9 -4.06 -1.11 -5.28
N ILE A 10 -3.55 -1.46 -4.10
CA ILE A 10 -2.96 -0.54 -3.13
C ILE A 10 -1.69 -1.15 -2.56
N GLN A 11 -0.87 -0.33 -1.93
CA GLN A 11 0.37 -0.77 -1.30
C GLN A 11 0.42 -0.30 0.15
N VAL A 12 0.86 -1.17 1.06
CA VAL A 12 1.15 -0.81 2.45
C VAL A 12 2.65 -0.90 2.66
N LEU A 13 3.28 0.19 3.08
CA LEU A 13 4.70 0.22 3.43
C LEU A 13 4.86 0.15 4.93
N ILE A 14 5.85 -0.63 5.37
CA ILE A 14 6.20 -0.81 6.78
C ILE A 14 7.67 -0.47 6.93
N ASP A 15 7.94 0.59 7.68
CA ASP A 15 9.28 1.02 8.09
C ASP A 15 9.43 0.72 9.59
N MET A 16 10.24 -0.27 9.94
CA MET A 16 10.64 -0.55 11.32
C MET A 16 11.90 0.25 11.68
N PRO A 17 12.24 0.39 12.97
CA PRO A 17 13.49 1.00 13.39
C PRO A 17 14.70 0.30 12.75
N GLU A 18 15.71 1.06 12.37
CA GLU A 18 16.95 0.49 11.84
C GLU A 18 17.60 -0.47 12.86
N GLY A 19 18.15 -1.58 12.38
CA GLY A 19 18.66 -2.67 13.23
C GLY A 19 17.60 -3.70 13.67
N THR A 20 16.32 -3.48 13.37
CA THR A 20 15.27 -4.51 13.58
C THR A 20 15.57 -5.77 12.77
N SER A 21 15.39 -6.94 13.39
CA SER A 21 15.63 -8.23 12.74
C SER A 21 14.56 -8.53 11.68
N LEU A 22 14.90 -9.40 10.71
CA LEU A 22 13.97 -9.78 9.65
C LEU A 22 12.72 -10.46 10.23
N GLU A 23 12.88 -11.24 11.29
CA GLU A 23 11.82 -11.97 12.00
C GLU A 23 10.86 -11.01 12.71
N GLN A 24 11.39 -9.98 13.36
CA GLN A 24 10.59 -8.94 14.01
C GLN A 24 9.78 -8.13 12.98
N THR A 25 10.42 -7.75 11.87
CA THR A 25 9.73 -7.09 10.75
C THR A 25 8.68 -8.00 10.13
N ALA A 26 8.97 -9.30 9.96
CA ALA A 26 8.00 -10.28 9.46
C ALA A 26 6.80 -10.44 10.42
N ALA A 27 7.04 -10.45 11.73
CA ALA A 27 5.98 -10.51 12.74
C ALA A 27 5.07 -9.27 12.67
N MET A 28 5.65 -8.07 12.59
CA MET A 28 4.89 -6.83 12.38
C MET A 28 4.10 -6.88 11.06
N THR A 29 4.74 -7.32 9.98
CA THR A 29 4.12 -7.42 8.65
C THR A 29 2.89 -8.33 8.68
N ARG A 30 2.95 -9.45 9.41
CA ARG A 30 1.79 -10.35 9.58
C ARG A 30 0.65 -9.69 10.35
N GLN A 31 0.93 -8.90 11.39
CA GLN A 31 -0.11 -8.18 12.13
C GLN A 31 -0.80 -7.15 11.24
N VAL A 32 -0.03 -6.36 10.49
CA VAL A 32 -0.56 -5.41 9.51
C VAL A 32 -1.38 -6.14 8.44
N GLN A 33 -0.87 -7.25 7.90
CA GLN A 33 -1.57 -8.07 6.90
C GLN A 33 -2.93 -8.56 7.42
N GLN A 34 -3.03 -9.00 8.67
CA GLN A 34 -4.31 -9.46 9.25
C GLN A 34 -5.36 -8.34 9.30
N ILE A 35 -4.96 -7.11 9.62
CA ILE A 35 -5.86 -5.96 9.61
C ILE A 35 -6.28 -5.61 8.18
N VAL A 36 -5.35 -5.61 7.24
CA VAL A 36 -5.67 -5.36 5.83
C VAL A 36 -6.62 -6.42 5.27
N TRP A 37 -6.39 -7.69 5.59
CA TRP A 37 -7.25 -8.81 5.18
C TRP A 37 -8.67 -8.75 5.75
N SER A 38 -8.91 -7.94 6.80
CA SER A 38 -10.25 -7.77 7.37
C SER A 38 -11.16 -6.85 6.54
N GLU A 39 -10.63 -6.14 5.53
CA GLU A 39 -11.45 -5.38 4.58
C GLU A 39 -12.10 -6.34 3.58
N ALA A 40 -13.43 -6.23 3.41
CA ALA A 40 -14.18 -7.11 2.52
C ALA A 40 -13.79 -6.96 1.04
N GLU A 41 -13.25 -5.81 0.66
CA GLU A 41 -12.80 -5.52 -0.69
C GLU A 41 -11.42 -6.09 -1.02
N VAL A 42 -10.70 -6.72 -0.08
CA VAL A 42 -9.36 -7.29 -0.33
C VAL A 42 -9.49 -8.73 -0.81
N THR A 43 -8.86 -9.05 -1.95
CA THR A 43 -8.86 -10.42 -2.51
C THR A 43 -7.56 -11.16 -2.23
N ASP A 44 -6.43 -10.46 -2.38
CA ASP A 44 -5.10 -11.06 -2.31
C ASP A 44 -4.12 -10.10 -1.64
N ILE A 45 -3.18 -10.67 -0.88
CA ILE A 45 -2.06 -9.94 -0.30
C ILE A 45 -0.77 -10.71 -0.55
N ALA A 46 0.21 -10.04 -1.14
CA ALA A 46 1.60 -10.51 -1.19
C ALA A 46 2.47 -9.68 -0.26
N ALA A 47 3.16 -10.35 0.67
CA ALA A 47 4.06 -9.71 1.63
C ALA A 47 5.52 -9.85 1.19
N PHE A 48 6.25 -8.74 1.21
CA PHE A 48 7.68 -8.68 0.91
C PHE A 48 8.40 -8.12 2.13
N VAL A 49 9.28 -8.92 2.74
CA VAL A 49 10.00 -8.57 3.96
C VAL A 49 11.49 -8.58 3.67
N GLY A 50 12.20 -7.52 4.03
CA GLY A 50 13.64 -7.39 3.79
C GLY A 50 14.02 -7.01 2.37
N LYS A 51 13.09 -7.15 1.41
CA LYS A 51 13.28 -6.94 -0.02
C LYS A 51 12.05 -6.25 -0.61
N PRO A 52 12.20 -5.45 -1.68
CA PRO A 52 11.08 -4.81 -2.35
C PRO A 52 10.30 -5.80 -3.22
N SER A 53 9.04 -5.47 -3.51
CA SER A 53 8.26 -6.14 -4.56
C SER A 53 8.84 -5.88 -5.94
N SER A 54 8.30 -6.58 -6.93
CA SER A 54 8.57 -6.28 -8.34
C SER A 54 8.31 -4.81 -8.66
N MET A 55 9.10 -4.27 -9.59
CA MET A 55 9.03 -2.86 -10.01
C MET A 55 7.72 -2.58 -10.76
N ASP A 56 6.93 -1.62 -10.27
CA ASP A 56 5.78 -1.02 -10.96
C ASP A 56 6.01 0.48 -11.21
N PHE A 57 5.09 1.13 -11.92
CA PHE A 57 5.23 2.56 -12.24
C PHE A 57 5.31 3.45 -11.00
N ASN A 58 4.47 3.18 -9.98
CA ASN A 58 4.50 3.94 -8.74
C ASN A 58 5.83 3.76 -8.00
N GLY A 59 6.33 2.53 -7.94
CA GLY A 59 7.63 2.17 -7.40
C GLY A 59 8.77 2.85 -8.15
N MET A 60 8.69 3.02 -9.47
CA MET A 60 9.67 3.79 -10.24
C MET A 60 9.66 5.27 -9.86
N VAL A 61 8.48 5.90 -9.81
CA VAL A 61 8.35 7.33 -9.48
C VAL A 61 8.74 7.61 -8.03
N ARG A 62 8.40 6.73 -7.09
CA ARG A 62 8.68 6.89 -5.65
C ARG A 62 9.99 6.27 -5.19
N GLY A 63 10.67 5.49 -6.05
CA GLY A 63 11.92 4.80 -5.72
C GLY A 63 11.76 3.58 -4.79
N TYR A 64 10.58 2.97 -4.71
CA TYR A 64 10.32 1.87 -3.76
C TYR A 64 11.08 0.59 -4.08
N TYR A 65 11.49 0.38 -5.33
CA TYR A 65 12.38 -0.72 -5.72
C TYR A 65 13.75 -0.70 -5.03
N ARG A 66 14.11 0.38 -4.32
CA ARG A 66 15.34 0.47 -3.53
C ARG A 66 15.15 0.11 -2.05
N ARG A 67 13.92 -0.19 -1.60
CA ARG A 67 13.59 -0.52 -0.21
C ARG A 67 14.04 -1.94 0.13
N SER A 68 15.33 -2.09 0.40
CA SER A 68 15.97 -3.34 0.81
C SER A 68 16.63 -3.15 2.18
N GLY A 69 16.41 -4.09 3.10
CA GLY A 69 16.93 -4.03 4.46
C GLY A 69 16.01 -4.74 5.46
N THR A 70 16.57 -5.35 6.51
CA THR A 70 15.84 -6.21 7.47
C THR A 70 14.69 -5.52 8.18
N HIS A 71 14.74 -4.19 8.31
CA HIS A 71 13.75 -3.34 8.96
C HIS A 71 12.67 -2.80 8.00
N LEU A 72 12.67 -3.22 6.73
CA LEU A 72 11.72 -2.77 5.72
C LEU A 72 10.82 -3.91 5.27
N ALA A 73 9.54 -3.60 5.07
CA ALA A 73 8.59 -4.49 4.43
C ALA A 73 7.54 -3.72 3.66
N GLU A 74 6.81 -4.45 2.81
CA GLU A 74 5.64 -3.95 2.12
C GLU A 74 4.63 -5.06 1.81
N LEU A 75 3.37 -4.66 1.71
CA LEU A 75 2.26 -5.49 1.26
C LEU A 75 1.77 -4.95 -0.08
N ARG A 76 1.66 -5.83 -1.07
CA ARG A 76 0.91 -5.60 -2.31
C ARG A 76 -0.47 -6.18 -2.11
N VAL A 77 -1.50 -5.34 -2.26
CA VAL A 77 -2.88 -5.68 -1.95
C VAL A 77 -3.70 -5.52 -3.21
N LEU A 78 -4.38 -6.60 -3.61
CA LEU A 78 -5.37 -6.56 -4.68
C LEU A 78 -6.76 -6.38 -4.07
N LEU A 79 -7.56 -5.57 -4.75
CA LEU A 79 -8.93 -5.28 -4.40
C LEU A 79 -9.87 -5.97 -5.39
N VAL A 80 -11.07 -6.28 -4.91
CA VAL A 80 -12.23 -6.69 -5.72
C VAL A 80 -12.40 -5.71 -6.88
N ASP A 81 -12.86 -6.22 -8.03
CA ASP A 81 -13.07 -5.38 -9.21
C ASP A 81 -13.93 -4.17 -8.86
N LYS A 82 -13.54 -3.01 -9.37
CA LYS A 82 -14.20 -1.72 -9.09
C LYS A 82 -15.69 -1.68 -9.47
N ARG A 83 -16.18 -2.61 -10.29
CA ARG A 83 -17.58 -2.77 -10.66
C ARG A 83 -18.37 -3.62 -9.67
N GLU A 84 -17.69 -4.40 -8.84
CA GLU A 84 -18.27 -5.36 -7.90
C GLU A 84 -18.18 -4.89 -6.43
N ARG A 85 -17.61 -3.70 -6.20
CA ARG A 85 -17.52 -3.08 -4.87
C ARG A 85 -18.14 -1.70 -4.85
N GLU A 86 -18.76 -1.37 -3.72
CA GLU A 86 -19.42 -0.09 -3.49
C GLU A 86 -18.41 1.03 -3.22
N HIS A 87 -17.41 0.77 -2.36
CA HIS A 87 -16.41 1.76 -2.00
C HIS A 87 -15.30 1.84 -3.04
N GLN A 88 -14.93 3.06 -3.43
CA GLN A 88 -13.76 3.33 -4.27
C GLN A 88 -12.43 3.09 -3.52
N SER A 89 -11.33 2.91 -4.24
CA SER A 89 -10.00 2.65 -3.67
C SER A 89 -9.62 3.67 -2.60
N HIS A 90 -9.89 4.95 -2.86
CA HIS A 90 -9.58 6.03 -1.95
C HIS A 90 -10.26 5.87 -0.58
N ALA A 91 -11.55 5.51 -0.57
CA ALA A 91 -12.30 5.29 0.66
C ALA A 91 -11.74 4.09 1.46
N ILE A 92 -11.37 3.01 0.77
CA ILE A 92 -10.73 1.83 1.36
C ILE A 92 -9.37 2.23 1.97
N VAL A 93 -8.58 3.03 1.26
CA VAL A 93 -7.29 3.55 1.75
C VAL A 93 -7.47 4.40 3.01
N MET A 94 -8.50 5.25 3.09
CA MET A 94 -8.76 6.05 4.30
C MET A 94 -9.10 5.16 5.50
N ARG A 95 -9.99 4.17 5.33
CA ARG A 95 -10.32 3.22 6.40
C ARG A 95 -9.09 2.44 6.88
N LEU A 96 -8.27 1.97 5.95
CA LEU A 96 -7.04 1.26 6.29
C LEU A 96 -6.04 2.16 7.02
N ARG A 97 -5.92 3.44 6.65
CA ARG A 97 -5.08 4.40 7.38
C ARG A 97 -5.54 4.58 8.82
N GLU A 98 -6.84 4.70 9.04
CA GLU A 98 -7.41 4.79 10.40
C GLU A 98 -7.14 3.51 11.20
N LYS A 99 -7.43 2.34 10.62
CA LYS A 99 -7.20 1.04 11.28
C LYS A 99 -5.73 0.75 11.56
N LEU A 100 -4.81 1.22 10.72
CA LEU A 100 -3.37 1.01 10.86
C LEU A 100 -2.65 2.12 11.63
N GLN A 101 -3.34 3.21 11.98
CA GLN A 101 -2.78 4.30 12.77
C GLN A 101 -2.11 3.81 14.07
N PRO A 102 -2.68 2.84 14.84
CA PRO A 102 -2.09 2.39 16.09
C PRO A 102 -0.71 1.72 15.96
N PHE A 103 -0.34 1.26 14.76
CA PHE A 103 1.00 0.69 14.50
C PHE A 103 2.07 1.76 14.28
N ASN A 104 1.69 3.02 14.06
CA ASN A 104 2.63 4.11 13.94
C ASN A 104 3.13 4.50 15.34
N GLN A 105 4.44 4.34 15.54
CA GLN A 105 5.16 4.68 16.76
C GLN A 105 6.31 5.63 16.42
N THR A 106 7.05 6.11 17.42
CA THR A 106 8.13 7.11 17.24
C THR A 106 9.11 6.77 16.10
N LEU A 107 9.44 5.48 15.94
CA LEU A 107 10.40 5.00 14.93
C LEU A 107 9.80 3.97 13.96
N THR A 108 8.51 3.70 14.06
CA THR A 108 7.81 2.73 13.20
C THR A 108 6.76 3.44 12.39
N GLN A 109 6.79 3.29 11.06
CA GLN A 109 5.83 3.92 10.16
C GLN A 109 5.11 2.87 9.32
N VAL A 110 3.78 2.89 9.36
CA VAL A 110 2.91 2.07 8.51
C VAL A 110 2.10 3.01 7.62
N LYS A 111 2.35 2.96 6.31
CA LYS A 111 1.79 3.90 5.32
C LYS A 111 0.97 3.15 4.29
N VAL A 112 -0.27 3.57 4.09
CA VAL A 112 -1.10 3.09 2.96
C VAL A 112 -0.96 4.05 1.79
N VAL A 113 -0.45 3.53 0.68
CA VAL A 113 -0.17 4.25 -0.57
C VAL A 113 -1.23 3.89 -1.60
N GLU A 114 -1.91 4.93 -2.08
CA GLU A 114 -2.77 4.83 -3.26
C GLU A 114 -1.93 5.10 -4.50
N VAL A 115 -2.15 4.33 -5.57
CA VAL A 115 -1.50 4.57 -6.85
C VAL A 115 -2.05 5.88 -7.43
N PRO A 116 -1.20 6.89 -7.71
CA PRO A 116 -1.68 8.18 -8.18
C PRO A 116 -2.42 8.04 -9.52
N PRO A 117 -3.39 8.92 -9.82
CA PRO A 117 -3.96 8.99 -11.16
C PRO A 117 -2.83 9.22 -12.16
N GLY A 118 -2.95 8.58 -13.33
CA GLY A 118 -2.00 8.82 -14.42
C GLY A 118 -1.95 10.32 -14.78
N PRO A 119 -0.87 10.79 -15.43
CA PRO A 119 -0.84 12.16 -15.91
C PRO A 119 -2.08 12.41 -16.78
N PRO A 120 -2.77 13.54 -16.62
CA PRO A 120 -3.95 13.84 -17.42
C PRO A 120 -3.52 13.84 -18.87
N VAL A 121 -4.03 12.87 -19.64
CA VAL A 121 -3.84 12.88 -21.08
C VAL A 121 -4.68 14.00 -21.66
N LEU A 122 -4.11 14.80 -22.56
CA LEU A 122 -4.73 15.97 -23.20
C LEU A 122 -5.94 15.65 -24.11
N SER A 123 -6.62 14.50 -23.96
CA SER A 123 -7.80 14.15 -24.77
C SER A 123 -9.14 14.52 -24.13
N THR A 124 -9.16 15.49 -23.20
CA THR A 124 -10.41 16.07 -22.65
C THR A 124 -10.63 17.52 -23.12
N LEU A 125 -10.13 17.85 -24.32
CA LEU A 125 -10.34 19.14 -25.01
C LEU A 125 -10.85 18.92 -26.44
N VAL A 126 -11.75 17.96 -26.63
CA VAL A 126 -12.63 17.94 -27.81
C VAL A 126 -14.05 17.65 -27.33
N ALA A 127 -14.71 18.70 -26.85
CA ALA A 127 -16.15 18.83 -26.78
C ALA A 127 -16.48 20.28 -27.14
#